data_AF-A0A6B4D1W8-F1
#
_entry.id   AF-A0A6B4D1W8-F1
#
_cell.length_a   1.000
_cell.length_b   1.000
_cell.length_c   1.000
_cell.angle_alpha   90.00
_cell.angle_beta   90.00
_cell.angle_gamma   90.00
#
_symmetry.space_group_name_H-M   'P 1'
#
loop_
_entity.id
_entity.type
_entity.pdbx_description
1 polymer ?
#
loop_
_entity_poly.entity_id
_entity_poly.type
_entity_poly.pdbx_seq_one_letter_code
_entity_poly.pdbx_strand_id
1 'polypeptide(L)' 'MLSMYTSYICIYCKKEFVLLTEELQNTKGYLVCPYCSSRKVKKEKITDSLKECMGHSSYKKIKGTIRQVR' A
#
# COMPACT_ATOMS: atom_id res chain seq x y z
N MET A 1 14.28 8.13 8.29
CA MET A 1 13.61 6.91 8.77
C MET A 1 12.86 6.34 7.57
N LEU A 2 13.30 5.19 7.05
CA LEU A 2 12.66 4.53 5.90
C LEU A 2 11.39 3.86 6.40
N SER A 3 10.23 4.14 5.80
CA SER A 3 9.02 3.47 6.23
C SER A 3 8.96 2.04 5.71
N MET A 4 8.52 1.09 6.54
CA MET A 4 8.64 -0.35 6.25
C MET A 4 7.85 -0.81 5.02
N TYR A 5 6.66 -0.27 4.78
CA TYR A 5 5.74 -0.72 3.74
C TYR A 5 5.47 0.35 2.70
N THR A 6 5.37 -0.08 1.44
CA THR A 6 4.91 0.75 0.33
C THR A 6 3.71 0.10 -0.36
N SER A 7 2.61 0.83 -0.50
CA SER A 7 1.41 0.40 -1.24
C SER A 7 1.44 0.85 -2.71
N TYR A 8 0.88 -0.01 -3.56
CA TYR A 8 0.75 0.20 -5.00
C TYR A 8 -0.66 -0.17 -5.45
N ILE A 9 -1.16 0.59 -6.42
CA ILE A 9 -2.40 0.30 -7.13
C ILE A 9 -2.12 0.01 -8.60
N CYS A 10 -2.73 -1.05 -9.13
CA CYS A 10 -2.67 -1.32 -10.56
C CYS A 10 -3.70 -0.46 -11.30
N ILE A 11 -3.25 0.27 -12.32
CA ILE A 11 -4.14 1.13 -13.12
C ILE A 11 -5.14 0.30 -13.94
N TYR A 12 -4.78 -0.94 -14.30
CA TYR A 12 -5.61 -1.82 -15.12
C TYR A 12 -6.68 -2.54 -14.31
N CYS A 13 -6.29 -3.36 -13.33
CA CYS A 13 -7.24 -4.16 -12.54
C CYS A 13 -7.76 -3.46 -11.28
N LYS A 14 -7.26 -2.25 -10.97
CA LYS A 14 -7.61 -1.44 -9.79
C LYS A 14 -7.39 -2.12 -8.44
N LYS A 15 -6.68 -3.26 -8.41
CA LYS A 15 -6.31 -3.95 -7.17
C LYS A 15 -5.07 -3.32 -6.55
N GLU A 16 -5.09 -3.25 -5.23
CA GLU A 16 -3.99 -2.78 -4.40
C GLU A 16 -3.13 -3.95 -3.91
N PHE A 17 -1.85 -3.71 -3.69
CA PHE A 17 -0.91 -4.63 -3.07
C PHE A 17 0.20 -3.86 -2.35
N VAL A 18 0.85 -4.51 -1.39
CA VAL A 18 1.87 -3.91 -0.53
C VAL A 18 3.17 -4.68 -0.69
N LEU A 19 4.28 -3.95 -0.73
CA LEU A 19 5.63 -4.50 -0.74
C LEU A 19 6.46 -3.88 0.38
N LEU A 20 7.50 -4.59 0.82
CA LEU A 20 8.48 -4.06 1.74
C LEU A 20 9.39 -3.06 1.01
N THR A 21 9.60 -1.90 1.62
CA THR A 21 10.41 -0.83 1.01
C THR A 21 11.86 -1.25 0.85
N GLU A 22 12.39 -2.08 1.75
CA GLU A 22 13.76 -2.61 1.69
C GLU A 22 13.94 -3.56 0.50
N GLU A 23 12.97 -4.44 0.24
CA GLU A 23 13.01 -5.36 -0.91
C GLU A 23 13.05 -4.59 -2.23
N LEU A 24 12.30 -3.47 -2.31
CA LEU A 24 12.28 -2.59 -3.48
C LEU A 24 13.60 -1.85 -3.71
N GLN A 25 14.32 -1.50 -2.65
CA GLN A 25 15.64 -0.85 -2.80
C GLN A 25 16.70 -1.82 -3.29
N ASN A 26 16.60 -3.08 -2.86
CA ASN A 26 17.58 -4.11 -3.18
C ASN A 26 17.30 -4.82 -4.53
N THR A 27 16.10 -4.68 -5.09
CA THR A 27 15.74 -5.26 -6.39
C THR A 27 16.04 -4.33 -7.55
N LYS A 28 16.76 -4.85 -8.55
CA LYS A 28 16.94 -4.20 -9.85
C LYS A 28 15.92 -4.79 -10.84
N GLY A 29 14.99 -3.98 -11.32
CA GLY A 29 13.97 -4.45 -12.25
C GLY A 29 12.78 -3.50 -12.39
N TYR A 30 11.69 -4.02 -12.95
CA TYR A 30 10.41 -3.31 -13.07
C TYR A 30 9.34 -4.02 -12.25
N LEU A 31 8.41 -3.22 -11.76
CA LEU A 31 7.34 -3.67 -10.87
C LEU A 31 6.13 -4.08 -11.70
N VAL A 32 5.57 -5.26 -11.41
CA VAL A 32 4.44 -5.82 -12.15
C VAL A 32 3.31 -6.12 -11.18
N CYS A 33 2.07 -5.89 -11.61
CA CYS A 33 0.91 -6.24 -10.82
C CYS A 33 0.81 -7.78 -10.64
N PRO A 34 0.73 -8.29 -9.39
CA PRO A 34 0.65 -9.73 -9.13
C PRO A 34 -0.68 -10.36 -9.59
N TYR A 35 -1.72 -9.56 -9.83
CA TYR A 35 -3.05 -10.06 -10.18
C TYR A 35 -3.33 -10.14 -11.68
N CYS A 36 -2.68 -9.30 -12.48
CA CYS A 36 -2.96 -9.19 -13.92
C CYS A 36 -1.71 -9.04 -14.79
N SER A 37 -0.52 -9.12 -14.18
CA SER A 37 0.78 -9.01 -14.86
C SER A 37 0.99 -7.71 -15.66
N SER A 38 0.16 -6.69 -15.42
CA SER A 38 0.32 -5.36 -16.00
C SER A 38 1.48 -4.63 -15.33
N ARG A 39 2.31 -3.98 -16.15
CA ARG A 39 3.40 -3.09 -15.70
C ARG A 39 2.89 -1.69 -15.29
N LYS A 40 1.61 -1.39 -15.51
CA LYS A 40 1.00 -0.11 -15.16
C LYS A 40 0.59 -0.10 -13.68
N VAL A 41 1.56 0.12 -12.81
CA VAL A 41 1.37 0.22 -11.35
C VAL A 41 1.78 1.60 -10.86
N LYS A 42 0.99 2.16 -9.94
CA LYS A 42 1.21 3.48 -9.35
C LYS A 42 1.47 3.32 -7.86
N LYS A 43 2.48 4.03 -7.36
CA LYS A 43 2.79 4.13 -5.93
C LYS A 43 1.75 5.02 -5.23
N GLU A 44 1.22 4.58 -4.10
CA GLU A 44 0.21 5.33 -3.36
C GLU A 44 0.75 5.86 -2.03
N LYS A 45 1.09 4.97 -1.10
CA LYS A 45 1.41 5.34 0.28
C LYS A 45 2.64 4.60 0.78
N ILE A 46 3.35 5.25 1.69
CA ILE A 46 4.53 4.70 2.36
C ILE A 46 4.25 4.84 3.86
N THR A 47 4.20 3.74 4.60
CA THR A 47 3.87 3.75 6.04
C THR A 47 4.61 2.63 6.79
N ASP A 48 4.72 2.77 8.11
CA ASP A 48 5.32 1.74 8.98
C ASP A 48 4.30 0.69 9.45
N SER A 49 3.01 0.93 9.20
CA SER A 49 1.92 0.08 9.67
C SER A 49 1.16 -0.52 8.49
N LEU A 50 1.20 -1.84 8.36
CA LEU A 50 0.43 -2.56 7.34
C LEU A 50 -1.08 -2.22 7.41
N LYS A 51 -1.61 -2.04 8.62
CA LYS A 51 -3.02 -1.67 8.84
C LYS A 51 -3.35 -0.30 8.25
N GLU A 52 -2.43 0.65 8.34
CA GLU A 52 -2.60 1.98 7.75
C GLU A 52 -2.44 1.97 6.23
N CYS A 53 -1.49 1.17 5.73
CA CYS A 53 -1.32 0.92 4.30
C CYS A 53 -2.58 0.33 3.65
N MET A 54 -3.22 -0.64 4.31
CA MET A 54 -4.43 -1.30 3.80
C MET A 54 -5.74 -0.57 4.17
N GLY A 55 -5.68 0.60 4.84
CA GLY A 55 -6.88 1.32 5.27
C GLY A 55 -7.74 0.58 6.32
N HIS A 56 -7.17 -0.42 7.00
CA HIS A 56 -7.79 -1.24 8.05
C HIS A 56 -7.37 -0.77 9.46
N SER A 57 -7.25 0.54 9.67
CA SER A 57 -6.99 1.08 11.00
C SER A 57 -8.17 0.80 11.94
N SER A 58 -7.88 0.33 13.15
CA SER A 58 -8.89 0.07 14.19
C SER A 58 -9.61 1.34 14.64
N TYR A 59 -9.06 2.52 14.35
CA TYR A 59 -9.69 3.80 14.60
C TYR A 59 -9.80 4.60 13.30
N LYS A 60 -10.97 5.19 13.05
CA LYS A 60 -11.22 6.06 11.90
C LYS A 60 -11.94 7.33 12.36
N LYS A 61 -11.64 8.47 11.71
CA LYS A 61 -12.41 9.70 11.89
C LYS A 61 -13.69 9.60 11.07
N ILE A 62 -14.85 9.66 11.74
CA ILE A 62 -16.17 9.65 11.10
C ILE A 62 -16.89 10.91 11.58
N LYS A 63 -17.24 11.80 10.63
CA LYS A 63 -17.89 13.10 10.91
C LYS A 63 -17.16 13.94 11.97
N GLY A 64 -15.83 13.97 11.90
CA GLY A 64 -14.99 14.75 12.82
C GLY A 64 -14.64 14.08 14.15
N THR A 65 -15.31 12.98 14.52
CA THR A 65 -15.04 12.23 15.76
C THR A 65 -14.22 10.97 15.49
N ILE A 66 -13.24 10.67 16.35
CA ILE A 66 -12.50 9.40 16.30
C ILE A 66 -13.40 8.29 16.83
N ARG A 67 -13.58 7.24 16.04
CA ARG A 67 -14.34 6.05 16.42
C ARG A 67 -13.50 4.79 16.23
N GLN A 68 -13.62 3.86 17.16
CA GLN A 68 -13.08 2.52 16.97
C GLN A 68 -13.98 1.78 15.97
N VAL A 69 -13.39 1.24 14.91
CA VAL A 69 -14.05 0.42 13.90
C VAL A 69 -13.56 -1.00 14.13
N ARG A 70 -14.44 -1.84 14.67
CA ARG A 70 -14.16 -3.23 15.03
C ARG A 70 -14.55 -4.17 13.90
#